data_AF-A0A920KQT0-F1
#
_entry.id   AF-A0A920KQT0-F1
#
_cell.length_a   1.000
_cell.length_b   1.000
_cell.length_c   1.000
_cell.angle_alpha   90.00
_cell.angle_beta   90.00
_cell.angle_gamma   90.00
#
_symmetry.space_group_name_H-M   'P 1'
#
loop_
_entity.id
_entity.type
_entity.pdbx_description
1 polymer ?
#
loop_
_entity_poly.entity_id
_entity_poly.type
_entity_poly.pdbx_seq_one_letter_code
_entity_poly.pdbx_strand_id
1 'polypeptide(L)'
;MSHAQIIDVTTIPVTGKVVFGATVTLIDVEDDRTVGYRIVGEDEADAKANLISVNSPIARALVGKAEGDEVTVNAPGGDVIYEIEAVEHL
;
A
#
# COMPACT_ATOMS: atom_id res chain seq x y z
N MET A 1 -24.84 -1.41 12.47
CA MET A 1 -24.76 -2.62 11.62
C MET A 1 -23.43 -2.59 10.91
N SER A 2 -22.45 -3.32 11.44
CA SER A 2 -21.09 -3.39 10.93
C SER A 2 -21.10 -4.30 9.70
N HIS A 3 -21.11 -3.72 8.50
CA HIS A 3 -20.93 -4.49 7.27
C HIS A 3 -19.45 -4.86 7.14
N ALA A 4 -19.04 -5.94 7.80
CA ALA A 4 -17.77 -6.59 7.46
C ALA A 4 -18.01 -7.43 6.21
N GLN A 5 -17.64 -6.91 5.04
CA GLN A 5 -17.52 -7.76 3.85
C GLN A 5 -16.25 -8.59 4.03
N ILE A 6 -16.44 -9.90 4.18
CA ILE A 6 -15.36 -10.88 4.10
C ILE A 6 -14.93 -10.87 2.63
N ILE A 7 -13.81 -10.21 2.35
CA ILE A 7 -13.21 -10.19 1.02
C ILE A 7 -12.40 -11.48 0.90
N ASP A 8 -12.90 -12.43 0.12
CA ASP A 8 -12.20 -13.67 -0.21
C ASP A 8 -11.08 -13.36 -1.22
N VAL A 9 -9.86 -13.21 -0.70
CA VAL A 9 -8.66 -12.80 -1.46
C VAL A 9 -8.31 -13.74 -2.62
N THR A 10 -8.84 -14.96 -2.65
CA THR A 10 -8.60 -15.95 -3.72
C THR A 10 -9.49 -15.74 -4.96
N THR A 11 -10.57 -14.97 -4.82
CA THR A 11 -11.55 -14.71 -5.89
C THR A 11 -11.44 -13.30 -6.46
N ILE A 12 -10.58 -12.45 -5.89
CA ILE A 12 -10.26 -11.16 -6.47
C ILE A 12 -9.50 -11.47 -7.77
N PRO A 13 -10.04 -11.13 -8.96
CA PRO A 13 -9.24 -11.21 -10.17
C PRO A 13 -7.93 -10.48 -9.89
N VAL A 14 -6.78 -11.03 -10.30
CA VAL A 14 -5.47 -10.37 -10.16
C VAL A 14 -5.51 -9.09 -11.00
N THR A 15 -6.14 -8.05 -10.47
CA THR A 15 -6.27 -6.75 -11.11
C THR A 15 -5.01 -5.93 -10.88
N GLY A 16 -3.96 -6.53 -10.28
CA GLY A 16 -2.74 -5.86 -9.85
C GLY A 16 -2.96 -4.87 -8.71
N LYS A 17 -4.11 -4.93 -8.03
CA LYS A 17 -4.51 -3.90 -7.06
C LYS A 17 -3.95 -4.17 -5.68
N VAL A 18 -3.41 -3.12 -5.07
CA VAL A 18 -2.95 -3.13 -3.69
C VAL A 18 -4.12 -3.37 -2.73
N VAL A 19 -3.99 -4.39 -1.89
CA VAL A 19 -4.98 -4.80 -0.89
C VAL A 19 -4.32 -5.03 0.47
N PHE A 20 -5.13 -5.26 1.50
CA PHE A 20 -4.65 -5.66 2.82
C PHE A 20 -3.81 -6.95 2.72
N GLY A 21 -2.64 -6.96 3.37
CA GLY A 21 -1.71 -8.08 3.36
C GLY A 21 -0.74 -8.10 2.18
N ALA A 22 -0.95 -7.26 1.16
CA ALA A 22 -0.07 -7.15 0.00
C ALA A 22 1.23 -6.41 0.34
N THR A 23 2.31 -6.83 -0.30
CA THR A 23 3.60 -6.13 -0.30
C THR A 23 3.67 -5.30 -1.57
N VAL A 24 3.99 -4.02 -1.41
CA VAL A 24 4.01 -3.05 -2.51
C VAL A 24 5.39 -2.42 -2.56
N THR A 25 6.01 -2.46 -3.73
CA THR A 25 7.27 -1.77 -3.97
C THR A 25 6.96 -0.42 -4.58
N LEU A 26 7.43 0.63 -3.93
CA LEU A 26 7.23 2.02 -4.32
C LEU A 26 8.55 2.64 -4.72
N ILE A 27 8.55 3.48 -5.74
CA ILE A 27 9.70 4.29 -6.13
C ILE A 27 9.35 5.76 -5.90
N ASP A 28 10.15 6.44 -5.11
CA ASP A 28 10.09 7.90 -4.96
C ASP A 28 10.52 8.55 -6.29
N VAL A 29 9.63 9.31 -6.90
CA VAL A 29 9.85 9.93 -8.22
C VAL A 29 10.81 11.13 -8.13
N GLU A 30 10.98 11.73 -6.94
CA GLU A 30 11.91 12.86 -6.76
C GLU A 30 13.32 12.41 -6.42
N ASP A 31 13.47 11.35 -5.63
CA ASP A 31 14.75 10.89 -5.07
C ASP A 31 15.25 9.57 -5.69
N ASP A 32 14.51 8.97 -6.64
CA ASP A 32 14.78 7.67 -7.28
C ASP A 32 14.96 6.52 -6.25
N ARG A 33 14.33 6.64 -5.08
CA ARG A 33 14.48 5.68 -3.98
C ARG A 33 13.37 4.64 -4.02
N THR A 34 13.78 3.38 -4.14
CA THR A 34 12.86 2.25 -4.00
C THR A 34 12.65 1.87 -2.53
N VAL A 35 11.40 1.75 -2.12
CA VAL A 35 11.00 1.32 -0.78
C VAL A 35 9.86 0.30 -0.86
N GLY A 36 10.04 -0.84 -0.21
CA GLY A 36 9.02 -1.88 -0.12
C GLY A 36 8.21 -1.73 1.17
N TYR A 37 6.90 -1.59 1.06
CA TYR A 37 5.98 -1.52 2.19
C TYR A 37 4.97 -2.65 2.17
N ARG A 38 4.64 -3.18 3.34
CA ARG A 38 3.56 -4.16 3.48
C ARG A 38 2.40 -3.60 4.27
N ILE A 39 1.21 -3.73 3.71
CA ILE A 39 -0.02 -3.26 4.36
C ILE A 39 -0.49 -4.31 5.34
N VAL A 40 -0.46 -3.97 6.63
CA VAL A 40 -0.82 -4.85 7.75
C VAL A 40 -1.89 -4.22 8.64
N GLY A 41 -2.36 -4.96 9.64
CA GLY A 41 -3.27 -4.44 10.66
C GLY A 41 -2.60 -3.40 11.56
N GLU A 42 -3.39 -2.63 12.29
CA GLU A 42 -2.88 -1.64 13.25
C GLU A 42 -2.05 -2.30 14.36
N ASP A 43 -2.46 -3.47 14.82
CA ASP A 43 -1.75 -4.23 15.86
C ASP A 43 -0.38 -4.77 15.40
N GLU A 44 -0.18 -4.94 14.09
CA GLU A 44 1.03 -5.50 13.48
C GLU A 44 1.93 -4.44 12.83
N ALA A 45 1.49 -3.18 12.82
CA ALA A 45 2.20 -2.10 12.14
C ALA A 45 3.51 -1.74 12.84
N ASP A 46 4.60 -1.78 12.08
CA ASP A 46 5.94 -1.39 12.52
C ASP A 46 6.64 -0.63 11.40
N ALA A 47 6.70 0.70 11.55
CA ALA A 47 7.36 1.58 10.61
C ALA A 47 8.87 1.26 10.44
N LYS A 48 9.52 0.66 11.45
CA LYS A 48 10.93 0.26 11.33
C LYS A 48 11.12 -0.98 10.47
N ALA A 49 10.10 -1.82 10.39
CA ALA A 49 10.07 -3.03 9.58
C ALA A 49 9.39 -2.82 8.21
N ASN A 50 9.10 -1.57 7.84
CA ASN A 50 8.31 -1.21 6.65
C ASN A 50 6.91 -1.85 6.62
N LEU A 51 6.34 -2.09 7.81
CA LEU A 51 4.98 -2.58 7.99
C LEU A 51 4.08 -1.38 8.29
N ILE A 52 3.21 -1.03 7.35
CA ILE A 52 2.31 0.11 7.47
C ILE A 52 0.89 -0.37 7.77
N SER A 53 0.27 0.22 8.79
CA SER A 53 -1.14 -0.01 9.09
C SER A 53 -2.00 0.40 7.91
N VAL A 54 -3.03 -0.39 7.60
CA VAL A 54 -4.11 -0.04 6.67
C VAL A 54 -4.82 1.28 7.03
N ASN A 55 -4.73 1.71 8.30
CA ASN A 55 -5.27 3.00 8.74
C ASN A 55 -4.37 4.20 8.39
N SER A 56 -3.11 3.97 8.01
CA SER A 56 -2.17 5.04 7.69
C SER A 56 -2.56 5.77 6.40
N PRO A 57 -2.30 7.09 6.29
CA PRO A 57 -2.57 7.86 5.07
C PRO A 57 -1.93 7.26 3.82
N ILE A 58 -0.69 6.80 3.93
CA ILE A 58 0.05 6.14 2.84
C ILE A 58 -0.64 4.84 2.39
N ALA A 59 -1.04 3.97 3.32
CA ALA A 59 -1.73 2.73 2.97
C ALA A 59 -3.07 3.03 2.29
N ARG A 60 -3.82 4.03 2.76
CA ARG A 60 -5.09 4.44 2.13
C ARG A 60 -4.91 5.02 0.73
N ALA A 61 -3.81 5.72 0.48
CA ALA A 61 -3.47 6.24 -0.84
C ALA A 61 -3.11 5.12 -1.83
N LEU A 62 -2.53 4.03 -1.32
CA LEU A 62 -2.12 2.87 -2.10
C LEU A 62 -3.27 1.88 -2.34
N VAL A 63 -4.10 1.62 -1.34
CA VAL A 63 -5.18 0.62 -1.43
C VAL A 63 -6.10 0.93 -2.61
N GLY A 64 -6.24 -0.06 -3.50
CA GLY A 64 -7.05 0.02 -4.72
C GLY A 64 -6.31 0.52 -5.97
N LYS A 65 -5.06 0.98 -5.84
CA LYS A 65 -4.15 1.32 -6.95
C LYS A 65 -3.44 0.09 -7.49
N ALA A 66 -2.92 0.16 -8.70
CA ALA A 66 -2.24 -0.95 -9.34
C ALA A 66 -0.78 -0.67 -9.69
N GLU A 67 -0.04 -1.72 -10.06
CA GLU A 67 1.30 -1.60 -10.64
C GLU A 67 1.31 -0.60 -11.82
N GLY A 68 2.28 0.31 -11.81
CA GLY A 68 2.40 1.42 -12.75
C GLY A 68 1.54 2.66 -12.45
N ASP A 69 0.73 2.64 -11.38
CA ASP A 69 0.04 3.86 -10.92
C ASP A 69 0.96 4.73 -10.06
N GLU A 70 0.86 6.05 -10.25
CA GLU A 70 1.42 7.04 -9.33
C GLU A 70 0.42 7.40 -8.21
N VAL A 71 0.95 7.59 -7.01
CA VAL A 71 0.22 8.05 -5.83
C VAL A 71 0.93 9.21 -5.17
N THR A 72 0.16 10.22 -4.76
CA THR A 72 0.67 11.31 -3.94
C THR A 72 0.34 11.03 -2.48
N VAL A 73 1.37 10.92 -1.66
CA VAL A 73 1.26 10.70 -0.22
C VAL A 73 1.54 12.00 0.49
N ASN A 74 0.53 12.56 1.14
CA ASN A 74 0.71 13.73 2.00
C ASN A 74 1.40 13.31 3.29
N ALA A 75 2.72 13.46 3.35
CA ALA A 75 3.50 13.26 4.56
C ALA A 75 3.62 14.58 5.34
N PRO A 76 3.87 14.55 6.66
CA PRO A 76 4.05 15.77 7.45
C PRO A 76 5.20 16.68 6.97
N GLY A 77 6.16 16.13 6.22
CA GLY A 77 7.31 16.85 5.65
C GLY A 77 7.08 17.41 4.24
N GLY A 78 5.94 17.14 3.61
CA GLY A 78 5.67 17.50 2.22
C GLY A 78 4.90 16.39 1.49
N ASP A 79 4.35 16.74 0.33
CA ASP A 79 3.74 15.78 -0.57
C ASP A 79 4.84 14.99 -1.28
N VAL A 80 4.83 13.66 -1.10
CA VAL A 80 5.79 12.77 -1.77
C VAL A 80 5.04 11.97 -2.83
N ILE A 81 5.60 11.91 -4.03
CA ILE A 81 5.03 11.15 -5.14
C ILE A 81 5.75 9.81 -5.23
N TYR A 82 4.97 8.74 -5.14
CA TYR A 82 5.46 7.38 -5.29
C TYR A 82 4.83 6.72 -6.50
N GLU A 83 5.64 6.04 -7.31
CA GLU A 83 5.18 5.13 -8.36
C GLU A 83 5.16 3.70 -7.83
N ILE A 84 4.09 2.95 -8.12
CA ILE A 84 3.98 1.54 -7.75
C ILE A 84 4.76 0.69 -8.76
N GLU A 85 5.94 0.22 -8.38
CA GLU A 85 6.77 -0.63 -9.25
C GLU A 85 6.25 -2.06 -9.33
N ALA A 86 5.80 -2.63 -8.20
CA ALA A 86 5.33 -4.00 -8.13
C ALA A 86 4.35 -4.20 -6.97
N VAL A 87 3.37 -5.08 -7.19
CA VAL A 87 2.41 -5.50 -6.15
C VAL A 87 2.46 -7.02 -6.00
N GLU A 88 2.94 -7.48 -4.85
CA GLU A 88 3.06 -8.89 -4.52
C GLU A 88 1.95 -9.31 -3.54
N HIS A 89 1.19 -10.33 -3.93
CA HIS A 89 0.16 -10.95 -3.12
C HIS A 89 0.71 -12.28 -2.58
N LEU A 90 0.45 -12.58 -1.30
CA LEU A 90 0.82 -13.87 -0.67
C LEU A 90 -0.12 -15.00 -1.07
#